data_AF-A0A560W6K8-F1
#
_entry.id   AF-A0A560W6K8-F1
#
_cell.length_a   1.000
_cell.length_b   1.000
_cell.length_c   1.000
_cell.angle_alpha   90.00
_cell.angle_beta   90.00
_cell.angle_gamma   90.00
#
_symmetry.space_group_name_H-M   'P 1'
#
loop_
_entity.id
_entity.type
_entity.pdbx_description
1 polymer ?
#
loop_
_entity_poly.entity_id
_entity_poly.type
_entity_poly.pdbx_seq_one_letter_code
_entity_poly.pdbx_strand_id
1 'polypeptide(L)'
;MRRPPGIAPLGVLSQVTLSERTTHMPSIASMHTAASPEHEGRKETPATGRPHPHYSDVAEQIGPRLPGAIYQNVDGRFEVLSLVTDPADAAALLRRDSARWAVIVRDTLRPDGQPFAVGSVWTTSDYLIRSARTAYASAA
;
A
#
# COMPACT_ATOMS: atom_id res chain seq x y z
N MET A 1 16.89 -25.35 56.06
CA MET A 1 18.06 -25.20 55.16
C MET A 1 18.08 -23.76 54.64
N ARG A 2 19.23 -23.08 54.71
CA ARG A 2 19.44 -21.64 54.42
C ARG A 2 20.48 -21.48 53.29
N ARG A 3 20.36 -20.37 52.52
CA ARG A 3 21.25 -19.70 51.53
C ARG A 3 20.84 -19.87 50.04
N PRO A 4 21.11 -18.89 49.14
CA PRO A 4 21.03 -17.41 49.30
C PRO A 4 20.38 -16.69 48.07
N PRO A 5 20.17 -15.35 48.14
CA PRO A 5 19.72 -14.52 47.01
C PRO A 5 20.91 -14.04 46.14
N GLY A 6 20.74 -13.99 44.81
CA GLY A 6 21.61 -13.25 43.87
C GLY A 6 20.73 -12.24 43.12
N ILE A 7 20.86 -10.93 43.32
CA ILE A 7 21.87 -9.97 42.81
C ILE A 7 21.94 -9.94 41.27
N ALA A 8 21.57 -8.77 40.74
CA ALA A 8 21.38 -8.37 39.34
C ALA A 8 22.68 -8.14 38.54
N PRO A 9 22.54 -7.88 37.23
CA PRO A 9 23.14 -6.69 36.59
C PRO A 9 22.04 -5.82 35.93
N LEU A 10 21.93 -4.49 36.09
CA LEU A 10 22.80 -3.35 35.74
C LEU A 10 23.22 -3.28 34.26
N GLY A 11 22.73 -2.23 33.57
CA GLY A 11 23.18 -1.74 32.25
C GLY A 11 22.26 -2.18 31.09
N VAL A 12 21.75 -1.34 30.19
CA VAL A 12 22.19 -0.02 29.72
C VAL A 12 20.96 0.77 29.23
N LEU A 13 20.84 2.01 29.69
CA LEU A 13 20.06 3.07 29.04
C LEU A 13 20.88 3.58 27.85
N SER A 14 20.37 3.44 26.63
CA SER A 14 20.82 4.27 25.50
C SER A 14 19.69 5.22 25.12
N GLN A 15 19.84 6.45 25.59
CA GLN A 15 19.13 7.59 25.03
C GLN A 15 19.78 7.92 23.68
N VAL A 16 18.98 7.96 22.62
CA VAL A 16 19.36 8.67 21.39
C VAL A 16 18.52 9.94 21.35
N THR A 17 19.15 11.00 21.83
CA THR A 17 18.77 12.38 21.55
C THR A 17 19.11 12.66 20.09
N LEU A 18 18.12 12.93 19.24
CA LEU A 18 18.39 13.58 17.95
C LEU A 18 17.92 15.03 18.06
N SER A 19 18.93 15.90 18.17
CA SER A 19 18.78 17.35 18.21
C SER A 19 18.07 17.89 16.98
N GLU A 20 17.19 18.82 17.26
CA GLU A 20 16.67 19.81 16.33
C GLU A 20 17.81 20.52 15.60
N ARG A 21 17.72 20.61 14.27
CA ARG A 21 18.45 21.61 13.49
C ARG A 21 17.49 22.31 12.54
N THR A 22 17.01 23.44 13.04
CA THR A 22 16.38 24.57 12.35
C THR A 22 17.23 25.06 11.17
N THR A 23 16.54 25.71 10.21
CA THR A 23 17.05 26.69 9.22
C THR A 23 17.37 26.14 7.83
N HIS A 24 16.46 26.34 6.85
CA HIS A 24 16.56 27.45 5.88
C HIS A 24 15.59 27.26 4.68
N MET A 25 14.44 27.93 4.72
CA MET A 25 13.85 28.59 3.54
C MET A 25 13.90 30.08 3.86
N PRO A 26 14.29 31.01 2.96
CA PRO A 26 13.63 31.22 1.67
C PRO A 26 14.54 31.72 0.51
N SER A 27 14.14 31.49 -0.74
CA SER A 27 14.57 32.23 -1.95
C SER A 27 14.04 31.47 -3.16
N ILE A 28 13.39 32.04 -4.17
CA ILE A 28 13.32 33.41 -4.66
C ILE A 28 12.06 33.50 -5.53
N ALA A 29 11.34 34.61 -5.40
CA ALA A 29 10.30 35.01 -6.33
C ALA A 29 10.88 35.14 -7.74
N SER A 30 10.32 34.42 -8.72
CA SER A 30 10.42 34.80 -10.13
C SER A 30 9.10 35.44 -10.51
N MET A 31 9.07 36.77 -10.43
CA MET A 31 8.08 37.58 -11.10
C MET A 31 8.62 37.89 -12.49
N HIS A 32 7.95 37.39 -13.52
CA HIS A 32 7.96 38.03 -14.83
C HIS A 32 6.52 38.24 -15.26
N THR A 33 6.24 39.52 -15.50
CA THR A 33 4.99 40.10 -15.96
C THR A 33 4.86 40.00 -17.48
N ALA A 34 3.61 40.10 -17.93
CA ALA A 34 3.13 40.43 -19.28
C ALA A 34 3.24 39.34 -20.37
N ALA A 35 2.10 38.80 -20.81
CA ALA A 35 1.27 39.44 -21.86
C ALA A 35 0.08 38.53 -22.24
N SER A 36 -1.15 39.04 -22.08
CA SER A 36 -2.31 38.55 -22.83
C SER A 36 -2.14 38.87 -24.31
N PRO A 37 -2.52 37.94 -25.20
CA PRO A 37 -3.38 38.34 -26.29
C PRO A 37 -4.69 37.55 -26.27
N GLU A 38 -5.76 38.32 -26.32
CA GLU A 38 -7.13 37.90 -26.43
C GLU A 38 -7.37 37.59 -27.91
N HIS A 39 -7.57 36.31 -28.23
CA HIS A 39 -8.23 35.94 -29.48
C HIS A 39 -9.38 34.98 -29.21
N GLU A 40 -10.55 35.55 -29.41
CA GLU A 40 -11.88 34.98 -29.34
C GLU A 40 -12.00 33.81 -30.33
N GLY A 41 -12.00 32.59 -29.80
CA GLY A 41 -12.46 31.39 -30.46
C GLY A 41 -13.45 30.69 -29.54
N ARG A 42 -14.72 31.08 -29.60
CA ARG A 42 -15.80 30.34 -28.93
C ARG A 42 -16.11 29.06 -29.70
N LYS A 43 -16.50 28.04 -28.91
CA LYS A 43 -16.77 26.62 -29.21
C LYS A 43 -15.46 25.83 -29.12
N GLU A 44 -15.11 25.23 -27.99
CA GLU A 44 -15.91 24.35 -27.14
C GLU A 44 -15.55 24.63 -25.68
N THR A 45 -16.53 24.62 -24.79
CA THR A 45 -16.23 24.35 -23.39
C THR A 45 -15.88 22.86 -23.34
N PRO A 46 -14.62 22.44 -23.09
CA PRO A 46 -14.46 21.19 -22.38
C PRO A 46 -15.13 21.50 -21.04
N ALA A 47 -16.34 20.98 -20.84
CA ALA A 47 -16.91 20.91 -19.52
C ALA A 47 -15.76 20.44 -18.64
N THR A 48 -15.35 21.31 -17.71
CA THR A 48 -14.47 20.98 -16.62
C THR A 48 -15.10 19.75 -15.98
N GLY A 49 -14.70 18.58 -16.47
CA GLY A 49 -14.96 17.33 -15.82
C GLY A 49 -14.33 17.54 -14.48
N ARG A 50 -15.17 17.72 -13.45
CA ARG A 50 -14.73 17.53 -12.08
C ARG A 50 -13.73 16.38 -12.12
N PRO A 51 -12.51 16.48 -11.58
CA PRO A 51 -11.76 15.27 -11.31
C PRO A 51 -12.74 14.37 -10.54
N HIS A 52 -13.15 13.27 -11.17
CA HIS A 52 -13.96 12.28 -10.49
C HIS A 52 -13.19 11.97 -9.20
N PRO A 53 -13.86 11.87 -8.04
CA PRO A 53 -13.15 11.48 -6.83
C PRO A 53 -12.32 10.26 -7.19
N HIS A 54 -11.02 10.27 -6.88
CA HIS A 54 -10.07 9.23 -7.26
C HIS A 54 -10.59 7.88 -6.78
N TYR A 55 -11.41 7.22 -7.56
CA TYR A 55 -11.64 5.80 -7.46
C TYR A 55 -10.35 5.23 -8.03
N SER A 56 -9.36 5.04 -7.15
CA SER A 56 -8.15 4.28 -7.49
C SER A 56 -8.61 3.04 -8.24
N ASP A 57 -8.02 2.79 -9.40
CA ASP A 57 -8.41 1.64 -10.21
C ASP A 57 -8.33 0.38 -9.34
N VAL A 58 -9.23 -0.59 -9.53
CA VAL A 58 -9.20 -1.81 -8.72
C VAL A 58 -7.83 -2.51 -8.83
N ALA A 59 -7.18 -2.43 -9.99
CA ALA A 59 -5.82 -2.93 -10.16
C ALA A 59 -4.79 -2.15 -9.33
N GLU A 60 -4.91 -0.82 -9.21
CA GLU A 60 -4.05 -0.02 -8.32
C GLU A 60 -4.28 -0.37 -6.85
N GLN A 61 -5.52 -0.63 -6.46
CA GLN A 61 -5.85 -1.04 -5.10
C GLN A 61 -5.30 -2.42 -4.76
N ILE A 62 -5.31 -3.35 -5.72
CA ILE A 62 -4.71 -4.67 -5.56
C ILE A 62 -3.18 -4.55 -5.56
N GLY A 63 -2.63 -3.66 -6.38
CA GLY A 63 -1.19 -3.51 -6.57
C GLY A 63 -0.57 -4.75 -7.23
N PRO A 64 0.70 -5.08 -6.93
CA PRO A 64 1.40 -6.22 -7.53
C PRO A 64 0.97 -7.60 -6.99
N ARG A 65 -0.11 -7.67 -6.19
CA ARG A 65 -0.62 -8.91 -5.55
C ARG A 65 -1.38 -9.79 -6.54
N LEU A 66 -0.63 -10.38 -7.46
CA LEU A 66 -1.13 -11.42 -8.36
C LEU A 66 -0.86 -12.82 -7.79
N PRO A 67 -1.61 -13.86 -8.19
CA PRO A 67 -1.36 -15.24 -7.77
C PRO A 67 0.11 -15.67 -7.92
N GLY A 68 0.69 -16.21 -6.86
CA GLY A 68 2.11 -16.59 -6.75
C GLY A 68 3.05 -15.48 -6.28
N ALA A 69 2.58 -14.24 -6.15
CA ALA A 69 3.36 -13.16 -5.56
C ALA A 69 3.58 -13.40 -4.06
N ILE A 70 4.75 -13.02 -3.53
CA ILE A 70 4.99 -12.89 -2.10
C ILE A 70 5.20 -11.42 -1.78
N TYR A 71 4.45 -10.92 -0.80
CA TYR A 71 4.65 -9.59 -0.24
C TYR A 71 4.82 -9.66 1.28
N GLN A 72 5.37 -8.60 1.86
CA GLN A 72 5.52 -8.43 3.29
C GLN A 72 5.03 -7.05 3.70
N ASN A 73 4.39 -6.98 4.85
CA ASN A 73 4.02 -5.75 5.52
C ASN A 73 4.23 -5.94 7.03
N VAL A 74 3.69 -5.01 7.84
CA VAL A 74 3.82 -5.05 9.30
C VAL A 74 3.13 -6.26 9.95
N ASP A 75 2.14 -6.86 9.28
CA ASP A 75 1.37 -7.98 9.81
C ASP A 75 2.04 -9.34 9.54
N GLY A 76 2.94 -9.41 8.54
CA GLY A 76 3.64 -10.65 8.21
C GLY A 76 4.12 -10.73 6.77
N ARG A 77 4.38 -11.97 6.31
CA ARG A 77 4.81 -12.27 4.95
C ARG A 77 3.85 -13.25 4.30
N PHE A 78 3.23 -12.80 3.22
CA PHE A 78 2.07 -13.47 2.64
C PHE A 78 2.35 -13.87 1.19
N GLU A 79 1.99 -15.10 0.86
CA GLU A 79 1.90 -15.56 -0.53
C GLU A 79 0.47 -15.42 -1.00
N VAL A 80 0.30 -14.81 -2.17
CA VAL A 80 -0.99 -14.68 -2.83
C VAL A 80 -1.32 -16.00 -3.51
N LEU A 81 -2.41 -16.63 -3.11
CA LEU A 81 -2.89 -17.88 -3.69
C LEU A 81 -3.86 -17.63 -4.83
N SER A 82 -4.77 -16.67 -4.66
CA SER A 82 -5.80 -16.35 -5.64
C SER A 82 -6.25 -14.90 -5.54
N LEU A 83 -6.74 -14.36 -6.66
CA LEU A 83 -7.36 -13.05 -6.75
C LEU A 83 -8.82 -13.25 -7.15
N VAL A 84 -9.73 -12.70 -6.36
CA VAL A 84 -11.18 -12.71 -6.58
C VAL A 84 -11.61 -11.31 -6.96
N THR A 85 -12.13 -11.12 -8.17
CA THR A 85 -12.62 -9.83 -8.68
C THR A 85 -14.13 -9.80 -8.90
N ASP A 86 -14.84 -10.93 -8.70
CA ASP A 86 -16.29 -10.92 -8.62
C ASP A 86 -16.72 -10.23 -7.30
N PRO A 87 -17.52 -9.14 -7.35
CA PRO A 87 -17.91 -8.40 -6.16
C PRO A 87 -18.77 -9.20 -5.18
N ALA A 88 -19.62 -10.12 -5.66
CA ALA A 88 -20.49 -10.92 -4.79
C ALA A 88 -19.66 -11.93 -4.01
N ASP A 89 -18.73 -12.62 -4.67
CA ASP A 89 -17.79 -13.54 -4.04
C ASP A 89 -16.87 -12.80 -3.05
N ALA A 90 -16.33 -11.65 -3.44
CA ALA A 90 -15.50 -10.82 -2.57
C ALA A 90 -16.26 -10.34 -1.33
N ALA A 91 -17.51 -9.90 -1.50
CA ALA A 91 -18.37 -9.49 -0.40
C ALA A 91 -18.69 -10.64 0.55
N ALA A 92 -18.93 -11.84 0.03
CA ALA A 92 -19.14 -13.04 0.84
C ALA A 92 -17.88 -13.42 1.64
N LEU A 93 -16.72 -13.44 0.98
CA LEU A 93 -15.43 -13.80 1.60
C LEU A 93 -15.02 -12.81 2.72
N LEU A 94 -15.16 -11.52 2.46
CA LEU A 94 -14.79 -10.45 3.40
C LEU A 94 -15.92 -10.08 4.36
N ARG A 95 -17.11 -10.67 4.17
CA ARG A 95 -18.34 -10.36 4.92
C ARG A 95 -18.66 -8.86 4.93
N ARG A 96 -18.51 -8.22 3.76
CA ARG A 96 -18.67 -6.76 3.57
C ARG A 96 -19.27 -6.43 2.20
N ASP A 97 -20.48 -5.88 2.15
CA ASP A 97 -21.20 -5.56 0.91
C ASP A 97 -20.49 -4.57 -0.03
N SER A 98 -19.61 -3.74 0.52
CA SER A 98 -18.80 -2.78 -0.26
C SER A 98 -17.49 -3.37 -0.78
N ALA A 99 -17.18 -4.64 -0.51
CA ALA A 99 -16.03 -5.29 -1.13
C ALA A 99 -16.28 -5.47 -2.63
N ARG A 100 -15.25 -5.18 -3.41
CA ARG A 100 -15.25 -5.34 -4.88
C ARG A 100 -14.25 -6.36 -5.37
N TRP A 101 -13.32 -6.73 -4.50
CA TRP A 101 -12.26 -7.67 -4.76
C TRP A 101 -11.75 -8.23 -3.43
N ALA A 102 -11.10 -9.39 -3.49
CA ALA A 102 -10.40 -9.99 -2.37
C ALA A 102 -9.18 -10.76 -2.87
N VAL A 103 -8.11 -10.76 -2.10
CA VAL A 103 -6.93 -11.59 -2.33
C VAL A 103 -6.91 -12.68 -1.29
N ILE A 104 -6.84 -13.94 -1.70
CA ILE A 104 -6.64 -15.06 -0.79
C ILE A 104 -5.15 -15.23 -0.57
N VAL A 105 -4.71 -15.14 0.68
CA VAL A 105 -3.30 -15.22 1.05
C VAL A 105 -3.04 -16.32 2.05
N ARG A 106 -1.80 -16.80 2.08
CA ARG A 106 -1.27 -17.68 3.12
C ARG A 106 -0.06 -17.03 3.79
N ASP A 107 -0.01 -17.05 5.12
CA ASP A 107 1.18 -16.67 5.88
C ASP A 107 2.31 -17.69 5.63
N THR A 108 3.42 -17.21 5.08
CA THR A 108 4.59 -18.04 4.74
C THR A 108 5.57 -18.19 5.90
N LEU A 109 5.37 -17.45 7.00
CA LEU A 109 6.13 -17.61 8.25
C LEU A 109 5.51 -18.69 9.15
N ARG A 110 4.25 -19.04 8.90
CA ARG A 110 3.52 -20.10 9.60
C ARG A 110 3.28 -21.26 8.63
N PRO A 111 4.02 -22.38 8.74
CA PRO A 111 3.88 -23.50 7.80
C PRO A 111 2.45 -24.07 7.76
N ASP A 112 1.74 -24.03 8.88
CA ASP A 112 0.35 -24.50 9.02
C ASP A 112 -0.69 -23.36 8.90
N GLY A 113 -0.27 -22.18 8.43
CA GLY A 113 -1.14 -21.03 8.27
C GLY A 113 -2.26 -21.31 7.29
N GLN A 114 -3.50 -21.25 7.75
CA GLN A 114 -4.67 -21.40 6.88
C GLN A 114 -4.83 -20.18 5.97
N PRO A 115 -5.26 -20.37 4.72
CA PRO A 115 -5.55 -19.26 3.83
C PRO A 115 -6.67 -18.37 4.34
N PHE A 116 -6.56 -17.06 4.12
CA PHE A 116 -7.59 -16.10 4.47
C PHE A 116 -7.70 -14.97 3.44
N ALA A 117 -8.87 -14.32 3.39
CA ALA A 117 -9.16 -13.26 2.45
C ALA A 117 -8.70 -11.88 2.98
N VAL A 118 -8.11 -11.08 2.10
CA VAL A 118 -7.66 -9.71 2.37
C VAL A 118 -8.25 -8.78 1.31
N GLY A 119 -8.90 -7.69 1.76
CA GLY A 119 -9.44 -6.63 0.90
C GLY A 119 -8.78 -5.27 1.16
N SER A 120 -7.61 -5.25 1.80
CA SER A 120 -6.88 -4.02 2.15
C SER A 120 -6.10 -3.51 0.95
N VAL A 121 -6.28 -2.24 0.60
CA VAL A 121 -5.60 -1.54 -0.49
C VAL A 121 -4.07 -1.65 -0.35
N TRP A 122 -3.38 -1.80 -1.46
CA TRP A 122 -1.92 -1.78 -1.53
C TRP A 122 -1.41 -0.39 -1.20
N THR A 123 -0.42 -0.31 -0.31
CA THR A 123 0.15 0.94 0.18
C THR A 123 1.67 0.92 0.09
N THR A 124 2.29 2.06 0.42
CA THR A 124 3.75 2.16 0.55
C THR A 124 4.32 1.36 1.72
N SER A 125 3.48 0.87 2.63
CA SER A 125 3.88 -0.02 3.73
C SER A 125 3.98 -1.49 3.30
N ASP A 126 3.50 -1.81 2.10
CA ASP A 126 3.56 -3.15 1.52
C ASP A 126 4.75 -3.27 0.59
N TYR A 127 5.53 -4.34 0.75
CA TYR A 127 6.76 -4.57 0.00
C TYR A 127 6.65 -5.89 -0.75
N LEU A 128 6.83 -5.84 -2.07
CA LEU A 128 6.87 -7.04 -2.89
C LEU A 128 8.23 -7.72 -2.73
N ILE A 129 8.23 -8.95 -2.21
CA ILE A 129 9.44 -9.79 -2.08
C ILE A 129 9.67 -10.57 -3.38
N ARG A 130 8.58 -11.09 -3.96
CA ARG A 130 8.62 -11.88 -5.18
C ARG A 130 7.40 -11.56 -6.01
N SER A 131 7.60 -11.18 -7.26
CA SER A 131 6.51 -11.02 -8.21
C SER A 131 5.84 -12.36 -8.51
N ALA A 132 4.56 -12.31 -8.87
CA ALA A 132 3.93 -13.46 -9.51
C ALA A 132 4.75 -13.84 -10.74
N ARG A 133 5.13 -15.11 -10.82
CA ARG A 133 5.69 -15.63 -12.06
C ARG A 133 4.52 -15.69 -13.04
N THR A 134 4.52 -14.83 -14.06
CA THR A 134 3.58 -14.92 -15.17
C THR A 134 3.70 -16.30 -15.80
N ALA A 135 2.84 -17.23 -15.38
CA ALA A 135 2.61 -18.49 -16.07
C ALA A 135 1.56 -18.32 -17.19
N TYR A 136 1.16 -17.08 -17.50
CA TYR A 136 0.46 -16.77 -18.74
C TYR A 136 1.48 -16.70 -19.88
N ALA A 137 1.84 -17.87 -20.42
CA ALA A 137 1.89 -17.95 -21.87
C ALA A 137 0.46 -17.62 -22.33
N SER A 138 0.29 -16.52 -23.06
CA SER A 138 -0.96 -16.22 -23.74
C SER A 138 -1.35 -17.47 -24.53
N ALA A 139 -2.50 -18.07 -24.22
CA ALA A 139 -3.07 -19.09 -25.09
C ALA A 139 -3.32 -18.39 -26.44
N ALA A 140 -2.52 -18.79 -27.44
CA ALA A 140 -2.58 -18.31 -28.83
C ALA A 140 -3.59 -19.13 -29.63
#